data_AF-A0A4Q3WF15-F1
#
_entry.id   AF-A0A4Q3WF15-F1
#
_cell.length_a   1.000
_cell.length_b   1.000
_cell.length_c   1.000
_cell.angle_alpha   90.00
_cell.angle_beta   90.00
_cell.angle_gamma   90.00
#
_symmetry.space_group_name_H-M   'P 1'
#
loop_
_entity.id
_entity.type
_entity.pdbx_description
1 polymer ?
#
loop_
_entity_poly.entity_id
_entity_poly.type
_entity_poly.pdbx_seq_one_letter_code
_entity_poly.pdbx_strand_id
1 'polypeptide(L)'
;MPIERINTLRSYRVFKDFTWPAGLMPFGQFNLIYGWNGSGKTSISSLFRNCQDGVAPEGDVELSVDGKAVKGSDFPEAALPPIRVFNRDFVDRTVFEDPNEQLPPVYVVSDDGKAKQTQLEALRQELKDIAAAYVEAQSAEGKATSASGKFCTDRARTIRALLIGDPSYSNYEAPRFRTRVERMALAAEPPVALTQEQREVFESTMRSTPMAPIGTLDFPSFHLADFTSRVLDKVQQNVIAQALASLVDNTELASWVQHDARPMWKPV
;
A
#
# COMPACT_ATOMS: atom_id res chain seq x y z
N MET A 1 -46.03 23.47 34.78
CA MET A 1 -46.96 22.77 33.87
C MET A 1 -47.49 21.53 34.58
N PRO A 2 -48.71 21.54 35.15
CA PRO A 2 -49.34 20.35 35.68
C PRO A 2 -50.03 19.55 34.56
N ILE A 3 -50.10 18.22 34.72
CA ILE A 3 -51.03 17.39 33.93
C ILE A 3 -52.37 17.42 34.66
N GLU A 4 -53.40 17.95 34.02
CA GLU A 4 -54.70 18.18 34.64
C GLU A 4 -55.62 16.97 34.48
N ARG A 5 -55.63 16.33 33.32
CA ARG A 5 -56.49 15.16 33.05
C ARG A 5 -56.07 14.41 31.80
N ILE A 6 -56.61 13.20 31.66
CA ILE A 6 -56.50 12.38 30.45
C ILE A 6 -57.77 12.62 29.63
N ASN A 7 -57.73 13.45 28.59
CA ASN A 7 -58.93 13.78 27.82
C ASN A 7 -59.53 12.53 27.17
N THR A 8 -58.72 11.77 26.44
CA THR A 8 -59.16 10.57 25.72
C THR A 8 -58.11 9.47 25.70
N LEU A 9 -58.55 8.21 25.75
CA LEU A 9 -57.75 7.02 25.45
C LEU A 9 -58.53 6.10 24.51
N ARG A 10 -58.12 6.05 23.25
CA ARG A 10 -58.73 5.25 22.19
C ARG A 10 -57.76 4.20 21.69
N SER A 11 -58.22 2.94 21.64
CA SER A 11 -57.39 1.79 21.24
C SER A 11 -56.05 1.71 21.99
N TYR A 12 -56.01 2.16 23.25
CA TYR A 12 -54.82 2.16 24.09
C TYR A 12 -54.91 1.05 25.14
N ARG A 13 -54.20 -0.06 24.89
CA ARG A 13 -54.19 -1.25 25.75
C ARG A 13 -55.61 -1.74 26.08
N VAL A 14 -56.01 -1.66 27.36
CA VAL A 14 -57.33 -2.10 27.82
C VAL A 14 -58.42 -1.04 27.60
N PHE A 15 -58.05 0.20 27.27
CA PHE A 15 -58.98 1.29 27.00
C PHE A 15 -59.35 1.32 25.53
N LYS A 16 -60.62 1.06 25.21
CA LYS A 16 -61.14 1.09 23.84
C LYS A 16 -61.52 2.50 23.38
N ASP A 17 -62.32 3.21 24.17
CA ASP A 17 -62.76 4.58 23.90
C ASP A 17 -63.11 5.27 25.23
N PHE A 18 -62.09 5.50 26.04
CA PHE A 18 -62.24 6.24 27.29
C PHE A 18 -62.23 7.74 26.99
N THR A 19 -63.19 8.45 27.57
CA THR A 19 -63.28 9.92 27.57
C THR A 19 -63.42 10.39 29.01
N TRP A 20 -62.68 11.42 29.40
CA TRP A 20 -62.76 11.96 30.76
C TRP A 20 -64.21 12.36 31.11
N PRO A 21 -64.84 11.73 32.11
CA PRO A 21 -66.23 12.03 32.45
C PRO A 21 -66.38 13.46 32.96
N ALA A 22 -67.48 14.14 32.58
CA ALA A 22 -67.74 15.53 32.98
C ALA A 22 -67.84 15.74 34.51
N GLY A 23 -68.20 14.70 35.27
CA GLY A 23 -68.27 14.74 36.74
C GLY A 23 -66.97 14.34 37.45
N LEU A 24 -65.92 13.97 36.72
CA LEU A 24 -64.65 13.56 37.32
C LEU A 24 -63.71 14.76 37.48
N MET A 25 -63.30 15.01 38.72
CA MET A 25 -62.36 16.08 39.03
C MET A 25 -61.03 15.91 38.29
N PRO A 26 -60.38 17.00 37.85
CA PRO A 26 -59.00 16.96 37.38
C PRO A 26 -58.05 16.38 38.43
N PHE A 27 -56.87 15.96 38.00
CA PHE A 27 -55.80 15.53 38.89
C PHE A 27 -55.45 16.64 39.90
N GLY A 28 -55.41 16.28 41.18
CA GLY A 28 -54.94 17.12 42.27
C GLY A 28 -53.44 16.94 42.50
N GLN A 29 -52.93 17.51 43.61
CA GLN A 29 -51.55 17.30 44.05
C GLN A 29 -51.26 15.84 44.37
N PHE A 30 -52.22 15.15 44.98
CA PHE A 30 -52.18 13.73 45.28
C PHE A 30 -53.39 13.04 44.67
N ASN A 31 -53.16 11.94 43.95
CA ASN A 31 -54.20 11.20 43.25
C ASN A 31 -54.10 9.72 43.62
N LEU A 32 -55.21 9.14 44.06
CA LEU A 32 -55.31 7.70 44.33
C LEU A 32 -56.15 7.04 43.23
N ILE A 33 -55.51 6.22 42.40
CA ILE A 33 -56.18 5.44 41.35
C ILE A 33 -56.17 3.97 41.78
N TYR A 34 -57.35 3.41 42.04
CA TYR A 34 -57.52 2.03 42.50
C TYR A 34 -58.60 1.31 41.68
N GLY A 35 -58.66 -0.02 41.78
CA GLY A 35 -59.61 -0.86 41.06
C GLY A 35 -59.17 -2.31 40.99
N TRP A 36 -59.99 -3.17 40.39
CA TRP A 36 -59.73 -4.61 40.23
C TRP A 36 -58.51 -4.92 39.34
N ASN A 37 -57.95 -6.11 39.47
CA ASN A 37 -56.91 -6.56 38.53
C ASN A 37 -57.46 -6.56 37.10
N GLY A 38 -56.67 -6.06 36.14
CA GLY A 38 -57.13 -5.84 34.76
C GLY A 38 -57.89 -4.53 34.52
N SER A 39 -58.18 -3.71 35.54
CA SER A 39 -58.91 -2.44 35.37
C SER A 39 -58.12 -1.32 34.65
N GLY A 40 -56.89 -1.58 34.20
CA GLY A 40 -56.07 -0.59 33.46
C GLY A 40 -55.16 0.31 34.28
N LYS A 41 -55.02 0.10 35.60
CA LYS A 41 -54.09 0.87 36.46
C LYS A 41 -52.65 0.90 35.90
N THR A 42 -52.12 -0.27 35.54
CA THR A 42 -50.79 -0.39 34.94
C THR A 42 -50.71 0.31 33.58
N SER A 43 -51.79 0.33 32.81
CA SER A 43 -51.85 1.04 31.52
C SER A 43 -51.74 2.56 31.70
N ILE A 44 -52.36 3.12 32.73
CA ILE A 44 -52.21 4.53 33.09
C ILE A 44 -50.77 4.82 33.54
N SER A 45 -50.19 3.95 34.38
CA SER A 45 -48.78 4.09 34.79
C SER A 45 -47.82 4.08 33.60
N SER A 46 -48.01 3.18 32.64
CA SER A 46 -47.18 3.16 31.42
C SER A 46 -47.42 4.36 30.51
N LEU A 47 -48.62 4.97 30.52
CA LEU A 47 -48.87 6.19 29.74
C LEU A 47 -48.02 7.35 30.26
N PHE A 48 -47.97 7.55 31.57
CA PHE A 48 -47.09 8.55 32.18
C PHE A 48 -45.62 8.25 31.93
N ARG A 49 -45.26 6.97 31.78
CA ARG A 49 -43.89 6.58 31.43
C ARG A 49 -43.54 6.97 29.99
N ASN A 50 -44.45 6.77 29.04
CA ASN A 50 -44.29 7.27 27.68
C ASN A 50 -44.12 8.80 27.65
N CYS A 51 -44.81 9.53 28.54
CA CYS A 51 -44.62 10.96 28.71
C CYS A 51 -43.22 11.30 29.27
N GLN A 52 -42.71 10.52 30.22
CA GLN A 52 -41.36 10.69 30.78
C GLN A 52 -40.28 10.44 29.72
N ASP A 53 -40.44 9.38 28.92
CA ASP A 53 -39.45 8.94 27.93
C ASP A 53 -39.57 9.72 26.61
N GLY A 54 -40.62 10.54 26.45
CA GLY A 54 -40.89 11.31 25.23
C GLY A 54 -41.25 10.42 24.04
N VAL A 55 -41.90 9.29 24.28
CA VAL A 55 -42.25 8.31 23.24
C VAL A 55 -43.75 8.34 22.97
N ALA A 56 -44.14 8.27 21.71
CA ALA A 56 -45.56 8.20 21.34
C ALA A 56 -46.20 6.90 21.86
N PRO A 57 -47.32 6.97 22.63
CA PRO A 57 -48.06 5.80 23.06
C PRO A 57 -48.78 5.13 21.88
N GLU A 58 -49.11 3.85 22.03
CA GLU A 58 -49.97 3.15 21.09
C GLU A 58 -51.40 3.71 21.11
N GLY A 59 -52.06 3.77 19.96
CA GLY A 59 -53.42 4.28 19.86
C GLY A 59 -53.54 5.81 20.00
N ASP A 60 -54.77 6.29 20.09
CA ASP A 60 -55.10 7.71 20.13
C ASP A 60 -55.25 8.18 21.58
N VAL A 61 -54.24 8.89 22.06
CA VAL A 61 -54.18 9.43 23.43
C VAL A 61 -54.16 10.96 23.39
N GLU A 62 -54.89 11.58 24.31
CA GLU A 62 -54.88 13.03 24.49
C GLU A 62 -54.85 13.39 25.98
N LEU A 63 -53.93 14.27 26.37
CA LEU A 63 -53.74 14.76 27.74
C LEU A 63 -53.96 16.27 27.79
N SER A 64 -54.50 16.79 28.90
CA SER A 64 -54.50 18.23 29.19
C SER A 64 -53.28 18.57 30.04
N VAL A 65 -52.35 19.34 29.48
CA VAL A 65 -51.12 19.80 30.13
C VAL A 65 -51.15 21.33 30.15
N ASP A 66 -51.20 21.93 31.35
CA ASP A 66 -51.22 23.39 31.51
C ASP A 66 -52.34 24.08 30.69
N GLY A 67 -53.55 23.51 30.74
CA GLY A 67 -54.71 23.95 29.95
C GLY A 67 -54.65 23.68 28.44
N LYS A 68 -53.59 23.06 27.91
CA LYS A 68 -53.45 22.72 26.49
C LYS A 68 -53.65 21.23 26.26
N ALA A 69 -54.41 20.89 25.21
CA ALA A 69 -54.54 19.52 24.77
C ALA A 69 -53.27 19.09 24.00
N VAL A 70 -52.62 18.02 24.47
CA VAL A 70 -51.42 17.43 23.86
C VAL A 70 -51.77 16.01 23.42
N LYS A 71 -51.57 15.71 22.14
CA LYS A 71 -51.79 14.37 21.60
C LYS A 71 -50.58 13.48 21.88
N GLY A 72 -50.83 12.18 22.01
CA GLY A 72 -49.80 11.16 22.19
C GLY A 72 -48.73 11.17 21.10
N SER A 73 -49.13 11.44 19.85
CA SER A 73 -48.20 11.59 18.71
C SER A 73 -47.15 12.67 18.92
N ASP A 74 -47.50 13.70 19.70
CA ASP A 74 -46.69 14.90 19.85
C ASP A 74 -45.80 14.81 21.09
N PHE A 75 -45.87 13.73 21.88
CA PHE A 75 -45.03 13.55 23.09
C PHE A 75 -43.52 13.71 22.84
N PRO A 76 -42.93 13.26 21.71
CA PRO A 76 -41.50 13.45 21.44
C PRO A 76 -41.09 14.91 21.25
N GLU A 77 -42.00 15.77 20.78
CA GLU A 77 -41.72 17.17 20.43
C GLU A 77 -42.35 18.17 21.40
N ALA A 78 -43.35 17.74 22.17
CA ALA A 78 -44.06 18.57 23.12
C ALA A 78 -43.21 18.87 24.36
N ALA A 79 -43.30 20.12 24.84
CA ALA A 79 -42.75 20.52 26.12
C ALA A 79 -43.59 19.91 27.27
N LEU A 80 -43.32 18.65 27.61
CA LEU A 80 -43.95 17.95 28.72
C LEU A 80 -43.29 18.35 30.06
N PRO A 81 -44.04 18.35 31.17
CA PRO A 81 -43.44 18.57 32.48
C PRO A 81 -42.45 17.45 32.84
N PRO A 82 -41.51 17.70 33.77
CA PRO A 82 -40.61 16.67 34.25
C PRO A 82 -41.40 15.60 35.02
N ILE A 83 -41.70 14.50 34.35
CA ILE A 83 -42.43 13.36 34.91
C ILE A 83 -41.42 12.31 35.35
N ARG A 84 -41.67 11.70 36.52
CA ARG A 84 -40.91 10.57 37.05
C ARG A 84 -41.89 9.49 37.47
N VAL A 85 -41.76 8.31 36.86
CA VAL A 85 -42.64 7.17 37.10
C VAL A 85 -41.86 6.08 37.82
N PHE A 86 -42.29 5.77 39.04
CA PHE A 86 -41.80 4.64 39.81
C PHE A 86 -42.78 3.48 39.67
N ASN A 87 -42.57 2.62 38.67
CA ASN A 87 -43.38 1.43 38.43
C ASN A 87 -42.50 0.16 38.43
N ARG A 88 -43.11 -1.00 38.18
CA ARG A 88 -42.38 -2.27 38.11
C ARG A 88 -41.27 -2.25 37.05
N ASP A 89 -41.54 -1.68 35.88
CA ASP A 89 -40.54 -1.55 34.83
C ASP A 89 -39.34 -0.69 35.27
N PHE A 90 -39.56 0.35 36.08
CA PHE A 90 -38.47 1.14 36.68
C PHE A 90 -37.62 0.27 37.60
N VAL A 91 -38.25 -0.50 38.50
CA VAL A 91 -37.54 -1.41 39.41
C VAL A 91 -36.75 -2.46 38.63
N ASP A 92 -37.37 -3.13 37.65
CA ASP A 92 -36.73 -4.15 36.82
C ASP A 92 -35.55 -3.59 36.01
N ARG A 93 -35.58 -2.29 35.66
CA ARG A 93 -34.46 -1.62 34.97
C ARG A 93 -33.39 -1.13 35.94
N THR A 94 -33.71 -0.82 37.18
CA THR A 94 -32.76 -0.23 38.13
C THR A 94 -32.07 -1.27 39.00
N VAL A 95 -32.74 -2.39 39.30
CA VAL A 95 -32.21 -3.46 40.15
C VAL A 95 -31.63 -4.55 39.27
N PHE A 96 -30.32 -4.54 39.11
CA PHE A 96 -29.57 -5.68 38.59
C PHE A 96 -29.14 -6.54 39.77
N GLU A 97 -29.86 -7.63 40.01
CA GLU A 97 -29.33 -8.68 40.87
C GLU A 97 -28.32 -9.48 40.06
N ASP A 98 -27.03 -9.20 40.28
CA ASP A 98 -25.99 -10.19 40.03
C ASP A 98 -26.08 -11.21 41.18
N PRO A 99 -26.31 -12.52 40.95
CA PRO A 99 -26.56 -13.51 42.00
C PRO A 99 -25.44 -13.66 43.05
N ASN A 100 -24.29 -13.03 42.84
CA ASN A 100 -23.06 -13.25 43.60
C ASN A 100 -22.47 -12.01 44.30
N GLU A 101 -23.08 -10.83 44.22
CA GLU A 101 -22.52 -9.62 44.86
C GLU A 101 -23.49 -8.96 45.86
N GLN A 102 -23.00 -8.76 47.09
CA GLN A 102 -23.65 -7.94 48.10
C GLN A 102 -23.68 -6.47 47.64
N LEU A 103 -24.90 -5.96 47.42
CA LEU A 103 -25.15 -4.64 46.83
C LEU A 103 -24.58 -3.48 47.67
N PRO A 104 -23.76 -2.58 47.10
CA PRO A 104 -23.47 -1.29 47.71
C PRO A 104 -24.66 -0.31 47.57
N PRO A 105 -24.86 0.60 48.53
CA PRO A 105 -26.01 1.51 48.54
C PRO A 105 -25.78 2.68 47.57
N VAL A 106 -26.76 2.90 46.70
CA VAL A 106 -26.89 4.00 45.71
C VAL A 106 -26.14 3.77 44.39
N TYR A 107 -26.79 3.01 43.50
CA TYR A 107 -26.50 3.05 42.07
C TYR A 107 -27.44 4.05 41.40
N VAL A 108 -26.91 5.18 40.92
CA VAL A 108 -27.63 6.05 39.97
C VAL A 108 -27.32 5.53 38.58
N VAL A 109 -28.10 4.55 38.11
CA VAL A 109 -28.03 4.05 36.73
C VAL A 109 -29.06 4.81 35.90
N SER A 110 -28.59 5.80 35.13
CA SER A 110 -29.33 6.32 33.98
C SER A 110 -29.27 5.28 32.85
N ASP A 111 -30.30 5.18 32.01
CA ASP A 111 -30.38 4.18 30.93
C ASP A 111 -29.20 4.20 29.95
N ASP A 112 -28.56 5.36 29.79
CA ASP A 112 -27.31 5.53 29.04
C ASP A 112 -26.16 4.65 29.54
N GLY A 113 -26.15 4.31 30.83
CA GLY A 113 -25.10 3.49 31.44
C GLY A 113 -25.09 2.07 30.91
N LYS A 114 -26.27 1.49 30.67
CA LYS A 114 -26.40 0.10 30.19
C LYS A 114 -25.86 -0.06 28.77
N ALA A 115 -26.34 0.78 27.86
CA ALA A 115 -25.92 0.74 26.46
C ALA A 115 -24.41 0.98 26.34
N LYS A 116 -23.88 1.93 27.12
CA LYS A 116 -22.44 2.21 27.14
C LYS A 116 -21.62 1.06 27.71
N GLN A 117 -22.10 0.37 28.74
CA GLN A 117 -21.40 -0.76 29.33
C GLN A 117 -21.33 -1.96 28.38
N THR A 118 -22.44 -2.30 27.70
CA THR A 118 -22.47 -3.37 26.69
C THR A 118 -21.57 -3.03 25.48
N GLN A 119 -21.61 -1.78 25.02
CA GLN A 119 -20.70 -1.31 23.96
C GLN A 119 -19.24 -1.41 24.39
N LEU A 120 -18.92 -1.07 25.63
CA LEU A 120 -17.56 -1.10 26.15
C LEU A 120 -17.01 -2.53 26.27
N GLU A 121 -17.86 -3.49 26.62
CA GLU A 121 -17.50 -4.92 26.61
C GLU A 121 -17.28 -5.45 25.19
N ALA A 122 -18.15 -5.09 24.24
CA ALA A 122 -17.98 -5.46 22.82
C ALA A 122 -16.67 -4.88 22.25
N LEU A 123 -16.40 -3.59 22.45
CA LEU A 123 -15.17 -2.95 22.01
C LEU A 123 -13.92 -3.57 22.65
N ARG A 124 -13.99 -3.99 23.93
CA ARG A 124 -12.88 -4.69 24.59
C ARG A 124 -12.60 -6.05 23.94
N GLN A 125 -13.62 -6.76 23.52
CA GLN A 125 -13.46 -8.04 22.83
C GLN A 125 -12.85 -7.83 21.43
N GLU A 126 -13.37 -6.88 20.67
CA GLU A 126 -12.81 -6.51 19.35
C GLU A 126 -11.33 -6.09 19.46
N LEU A 127 -10.98 -5.29 20.47
CA LEU A 127 -9.60 -4.86 20.68
C LEU A 127 -8.68 -6.07 20.95
N LYS A 128 -9.13 -7.04 21.76
CA LYS A 128 -8.36 -8.27 22.02
C LYS A 128 -8.13 -9.08 20.74
N ASP A 129 -9.16 -9.23 19.92
CA ASP A 129 -9.09 -10.02 18.69
C ASP A 129 -8.17 -9.34 17.65
N ILE A 130 -8.29 -8.01 17.52
CA ILE A 130 -7.41 -7.21 16.66
C ILE A 130 -5.96 -7.25 17.15
N ALA A 131 -5.73 -7.15 18.47
CA ALA A 131 -4.39 -7.21 19.03
C ALA A 131 -3.74 -8.58 18.79
N ALA A 132 -4.50 -9.68 18.93
CA ALA A 132 -4.03 -11.02 18.63
C ALA A 132 -3.66 -11.17 17.14
N ALA A 133 -4.54 -10.73 16.24
CA ALA A 133 -4.29 -10.76 14.80
C ALA A 133 -3.07 -9.90 14.40
N TYR A 134 -2.89 -8.73 15.03
CA TYR A 134 -1.74 -7.86 14.79
C TYR A 134 -0.42 -8.53 15.19
N VAL A 135 -0.37 -9.19 16.35
CA VAL A 135 0.83 -9.91 16.80
C VAL A 135 1.17 -11.08 15.85
N GLU A 136 0.16 -11.80 15.37
CA GLU A 136 0.36 -12.86 14.38
C GLU A 136 0.89 -12.32 13.05
N ALA A 137 0.29 -11.25 12.53
CA ALA A 137 0.72 -10.59 11.30
C ALA A 137 2.16 -10.05 11.42
N GLN A 138 2.51 -9.43 12.55
CA GLN A 138 3.86 -8.94 12.81
C GLN A 138 4.89 -10.09 12.87
N SER A 139 4.53 -11.21 13.48
CA SER A 139 5.38 -12.41 13.51
C SER A 139 5.58 -13.00 12.11
N ALA A 140 4.52 -13.06 11.30
CA ALA A 140 4.58 -13.52 9.92
C ALA A 140 5.45 -12.60 9.04
N GLU A 141 5.28 -11.28 9.16
CA GLU A 141 6.10 -10.28 8.48
C GLU A 141 7.58 -10.39 8.87
N GLY A 142 7.88 -10.56 10.16
CA GLY A 142 9.24 -10.75 10.66
C GLY A 142 9.89 -12.02 10.08
N LYS A 143 9.14 -13.12 9.99
CA LYS A 143 9.59 -14.38 9.37
C LYS A 143 9.84 -14.20 7.87
N ALA A 144 8.92 -13.56 7.15
CA ALA A 144 9.03 -13.32 5.70
C ALA A 144 10.22 -12.41 5.38
N THR A 145 10.41 -11.33 6.15
CA THR A 145 11.53 -10.39 6.01
C THR A 145 12.86 -11.09 6.28
N SER A 146 12.93 -11.90 7.34
CA SER A 146 14.12 -12.69 7.67
C SER A 146 14.43 -13.73 6.60
N ALA A 147 13.41 -14.42 6.07
CA ALA A 147 13.57 -15.40 5.00
C ALA A 147 14.06 -14.75 3.69
N SER A 148 13.49 -13.61 3.31
CA SER A 148 13.92 -12.82 2.15
C SER A 148 15.35 -12.31 2.33
N GLY A 149 15.71 -11.82 3.53
CA GLY A 149 17.08 -11.43 3.87
C GLY A 149 18.09 -12.56 3.73
N LYS A 150 17.77 -13.75 4.28
CA LYS A 150 18.60 -14.96 4.13
C LYS A 150 18.75 -15.36 2.66
N PHE A 151 17.65 -15.42 1.92
CA PHE A 151 17.67 -15.73 0.48
C PHE A 151 18.57 -14.77 -0.30
N CYS A 152 18.45 -13.46 -0.09
CA CYS A 152 19.31 -12.46 -0.74
C CYS A 152 20.79 -12.65 -0.39
N THR A 153 21.07 -12.97 0.88
CA THR A 153 22.45 -13.19 1.37
C THR A 153 23.05 -14.46 0.77
N ASP A 154 22.31 -15.56 0.75
CA ASP A 154 22.78 -16.83 0.20
C ASP A 154 23.01 -16.73 -1.32
N ARG A 155 22.13 -16.04 -2.04
CA ARG A 155 22.30 -15.80 -3.49
C ARG A 155 23.46 -14.85 -3.78
N ALA A 156 23.65 -13.80 -3.00
CA ALA A 156 24.81 -12.92 -3.13
C ALA A 156 26.12 -13.69 -2.90
N ARG A 157 26.18 -14.54 -1.85
CA ARG A 157 27.33 -15.41 -1.59
C ARG A 157 27.60 -16.37 -2.75
N THR A 158 26.56 -16.96 -3.33
CA THR A 158 26.69 -17.87 -4.48
C THR A 158 27.28 -17.13 -5.70
N ILE A 159 26.78 -15.93 -6.00
CA ILE A 159 27.29 -15.11 -7.12
C ILE A 159 28.73 -14.69 -6.88
N ARG A 160 29.06 -14.24 -5.66
CA ARG A 160 30.42 -13.88 -5.26
C ARG A 160 31.40 -15.04 -5.42
N ALA A 161 30.99 -16.26 -5.05
CA ALA A 161 31.81 -17.46 -5.19
C ALA A 161 32.01 -17.91 -6.65
N LEU A 162 31.01 -17.68 -7.52
CA LEU A 162 31.11 -18.00 -8.94
C LEU A 162 31.98 -17.00 -9.71
N LEU A 163 31.93 -15.72 -9.34
CA LEU A 163 32.55 -14.62 -10.09
C LEU A 163 33.81 -14.04 -9.42
N ILE A 164 34.58 -14.87 -8.70
CA ILE A 164 35.79 -14.46 -7.95
C ILE A 164 36.83 -13.76 -8.84
N GLY A 165 36.88 -14.10 -10.14
CA GLY A 165 37.83 -13.53 -11.10
C GLY A 165 37.53 -12.09 -11.53
N ASP A 166 36.35 -11.55 -11.23
CA ASP A 166 35.98 -10.16 -11.56
C ASP A 166 36.01 -9.28 -10.29
N PRO A 167 36.89 -8.26 -10.23
CA PRO A 167 36.99 -7.34 -9.10
C PRO A 167 35.64 -6.69 -8.73
N SER A 168 34.73 -6.53 -9.68
CA SER A 168 33.40 -5.94 -9.49
C SER A 168 32.49 -6.76 -8.56
N TYR A 169 32.71 -8.07 -8.50
CA TYR A 169 31.93 -9.02 -7.70
C TYR A 169 32.63 -9.45 -6.40
N SER A 170 33.86 -9.00 -6.16
CA SER A 170 34.63 -9.28 -4.94
C SER A 170 33.92 -8.86 -3.64
N ASN A 171 33.15 -7.77 -3.68
CA ASN A 171 32.33 -7.22 -2.57
C ASN A 171 30.83 -7.32 -2.86
N TYR A 172 30.40 -8.41 -3.53
CA TYR A 172 28.99 -8.62 -3.86
C TYR A 172 28.20 -9.15 -2.65
N GLU A 173 27.44 -8.26 -2.03
CA GLU A 173 26.62 -8.53 -0.84
C GLU A 173 25.11 -8.40 -1.12
N ALA A 174 24.28 -8.80 -0.16
CA ALA A 174 22.82 -8.84 -0.28
C ALA A 174 22.15 -7.56 -0.85
N PRO A 175 22.58 -6.32 -0.53
CA PRO A 175 21.98 -5.11 -1.11
C PRO A 175 22.16 -5.01 -2.63
N ARG A 176 23.34 -5.37 -3.15
CA ARG A 176 23.62 -5.35 -4.60
C ARG A 176 22.75 -6.38 -5.34
N PHE A 177 22.53 -7.53 -4.71
CA PHE A 177 21.61 -8.55 -5.25
C PHE A 177 20.18 -8.01 -5.34
N ARG A 178 19.66 -7.37 -4.29
CA ARG A 178 18.30 -6.79 -4.30
C ARG A 178 18.12 -5.75 -5.40
N THR A 179 19.02 -4.77 -5.50
CA THR A 179 18.96 -3.74 -6.55
C THR A 179 19.00 -4.35 -7.95
N ARG A 180 19.75 -5.44 -8.14
CA ARG A 180 19.81 -6.13 -9.44
C ARG A 180 18.51 -6.86 -9.75
N VAL A 181 17.90 -7.54 -8.77
CA VAL A 181 16.60 -8.20 -8.93
C VAL A 181 15.51 -7.17 -9.23
N GLU A 182 15.48 -6.04 -8.51
CA GLU A 182 14.53 -4.95 -8.75
C GLU A 182 14.70 -4.38 -10.17
N ARG A 183 15.94 -4.14 -10.59
CA ARG A 183 16.22 -3.69 -11.97
C ARG A 183 15.76 -4.71 -13.01
N MET A 184 15.94 -6.01 -12.76
CA MET A 184 15.49 -7.07 -13.65
C MET A 184 13.96 -7.16 -13.71
N ALA A 185 13.28 -6.94 -12.59
CA ALA A 185 11.81 -6.92 -12.54
C ALA A 185 11.20 -5.72 -13.26
N LEU A 186 11.89 -4.58 -13.26
CA LEU A 186 11.48 -3.35 -13.96
C LEU A 186 11.91 -3.30 -15.43
N ALA A 187 12.73 -4.24 -15.89
CA ALA A 187 13.17 -4.28 -17.28
C ALA A 187 12.03 -4.74 -18.19
N ALA A 188 11.79 -4.02 -19.29
CA ALA A 188 10.76 -4.38 -20.27
C ALA A 188 11.03 -5.74 -20.93
N GLU A 189 12.31 -6.11 -21.07
CA GLU A 189 12.75 -7.43 -21.51
C GLU A 189 13.62 -8.05 -20.42
N PRO A 190 13.11 -9.06 -19.69
CA PRO A 190 13.92 -9.76 -18.70
C PRO A 190 15.01 -10.57 -19.39
N PRO A 191 16.22 -10.65 -18.81
CA PRO A 191 17.30 -11.43 -19.40
C PRO A 191 16.91 -12.91 -19.45
N VAL A 192 17.13 -13.53 -20.60
CA VAL A 192 16.86 -14.95 -20.83
C VAL A 192 17.75 -15.79 -19.92
N ALA A 193 17.15 -16.74 -19.21
CA ALA A 193 17.89 -17.67 -18.38
C ALA A 193 18.80 -18.55 -19.25
N LEU A 194 20.08 -18.64 -18.89
CA LEU A 194 21.03 -19.53 -19.56
C LEU A 194 20.60 -20.99 -19.37
N THR A 195 20.72 -21.79 -20.43
CA THR A 195 20.58 -23.24 -20.29
C THR A 195 21.75 -23.82 -19.49
N GLN A 196 21.57 -25.02 -18.93
CA GLN A 196 22.62 -25.67 -18.14
C GLN A 196 23.91 -25.85 -18.94
N GLU A 197 23.80 -26.23 -20.22
CA GLU A 197 24.93 -26.41 -21.14
C GLU A 197 25.70 -25.08 -21.37
N GLN A 198 24.98 -23.99 -21.63
CA GLN A 198 25.58 -22.66 -21.82
C GLN A 198 26.31 -22.21 -20.55
N ARG A 199 25.71 -22.46 -19.39
CA ARG A 199 26.29 -22.12 -18.09
C ARG A 199 27.60 -22.87 -17.85
N GLU A 200 27.64 -24.17 -18.12
CA GLU A 200 28.86 -24.99 -17.95
C GLU A 200 30.00 -24.50 -18.87
N VAL A 201 29.70 -24.11 -20.10
CA VAL A 201 30.69 -23.52 -21.03
C VAL A 201 31.27 -22.21 -20.47
N PHE A 202 30.42 -21.29 -19.99
CA PHE A 202 30.91 -20.03 -19.43
C PHE A 202 31.69 -20.22 -18.12
N GLU A 203 31.24 -21.12 -17.24
CA GLU A 203 31.97 -21.45 -16.01
C GLU A 203 33.35 -22.07 -16.32
N SER A 204 33.45 -22.93 -17.34
CA SER A 204 34.72 -23.51 -17.78
C SER A 204 35.69 -22.47 -18.36
N THR A 205 35.15 -21.48 -19.08
CA THR A 205 35.94 -20.38 -19.66
C THR A 205 36.48 -19.47 -18.56
N MET A 206 35.66 -19.14 -17.55
CA MET A 206 36.11 -18.32 -16.41
C MET A 206 37.19 -18.99 -15.55
N ARG A 207 37.18 -20.32 -15.45
CA ARG A 207 38.18 -21.08 -14.68
C ARG A 207 39.46 -21.37 -15.48
N SER A 208 39.45 -21.13 -16.78
CA SER A 208 40.62 -21.36 -17.62
C SER A 208 41.75 -20.38 -17.28
N THR A 209 42.99 -20.86 -17.32
CA THR A 209 44.16 -20.01 -17.08
C THR A 209 44.32 -19.01 -18.23
N PRO A 210 44.57 -17.72 -17.94
CA PRO A 210 44.81 -16.72 -18.98
C PRO A 210 45.95 -17.19 -19.88
N MET A 211 45.73 -17.13 -21.19
CA MET A 211 46.75 -17.49 -22.17
C MET A 211 48.00 -16.63 -21.93
N ALA A 212 49.17 -17.24 -22.14
CA ALA A 212 50.43 -16.52 -22.04
C ALA A 212 50.35 -15.24 -22.91
N PRO A 213 50.76 -14.07 -22.38
CA PRO A 213 50.75 -12.85 -23.16
C PRO A 213 51.58 -13.08 -24.41
N ILE A 214 50.98 -12.79 -25.58
CA ILE A 214 51.72 -12.82 -26.84
C ILE A 214 52.83 -11.79 -26.68
N GLY A 215 54.09 -12.24 -26.71
CA GLY A 215 55.25 -11.37 -26.60
C GLY A 215 55.14 -10.25 -27.63
N THR A 216 55.45 -9.02 -27.21
CA THR A 216 55.54 -7.88 -28.12
C THR A 216 56.41 -8.27 -29.30
N LEU A 217 55.84 -8.22 -30.51
CA LEU A 217 56.58 -8.46 -31.74
C LEU A 217 57.71 -7.44 -31.81
N ASP A 218 58.94 -7.93 -31.69
CA ASP A 218 60.14 -7.13 -31.85
C ASP A 218 60.32 -6.91 -33.36
N PHE A 219 59.84 -5.77 -33.84
CA PHE A 219 60.08 -5.37 -35.22
C PHE A 219 61.56 -4.99 -35.33
N PRO A 220 62.32 -5.55 -36.29
CA PRO A 220 63.70 -5.11 -36.49
C PRO A 220 63.68 -3.61 -36.74
N SER A 221 64.63 -2.88 -36.12
CA SER A 221 64.76 -1.44 -36.32
C SER A 221 65.01 -1.15 -37.79
N PHE A 222 63.96 -0.78 -38.52
CA PHE A 222 64.10 -0.33 -39.89
C PHE A 222 64.79 1.03 -39.85
N HIS A 223 66.08 1.06 -40.20
CA HIS A 223 66.80 2.30 -40.45
C HIS A 223 66.28 2.90 -41.77
N LEU A 224 65.09 3.50 -41.70
CA LEU A 224 64.43 4.15 -42.83
C LEU A 224 65.33 5.19 -43.48
N ALA A 225 66.21 5.83 -42.71
CA ALA A 225 67.22 6.77 -43.20
C ALA A 225 68.27 6.13 -44.13
N ASP A 226 68.69 4.90 -43.85
CA ASP A 226 69.64 4.18 -44.71
C ASP A 226 68.96 3.67 -45.97
N PHE A 227 67.69 3.28 -45.86
CA PHE A 227 66.91 2.86 -47.01
C PHE A 227 66.60 4.06 -47.93
N THR A 228 66.19 5.19 -47.37
CA THR A 228 65.97 6.41 -48.14
C THR A 228 67.26 6.93 -48.74
N SER A 229 68.40 6.88 -48.04
CA SER A 229 69.68 7.30 -48.62
C SER A 229 70.12 6.42 -49.79
N ARG A 230 69.97 5.09 -49.70
CA ARG A 230 70.27 4.16 -50.80
C ARG A 230 69.37 4.37 -52.02
N VAL A 231 68.08 4.60 -51.79
CA VAL A 231 67.13 4.90 -52.86
C VAL A 231 67.47 6.27 -53.48
N LEU A 232 67.77 7.28 -52.67
CA LEU A 232 68.13 8.60 -53.15
C LEU A 232 69.43 8.57 -53.97
N ASP A 233 70.45 7.83 -53.52
CA ASP A 233 71.72 7.66 -54.25
C ASP A 233 71.50 6.96 -55.60
N LYS A 234 70.62 5.96 -55.65
CA LYS A 234 70.24 5.29 -56.90
C LYS A 234 69.38 6.15 -57.83
N VAL A 235 68.56 7.04 -57.30
CA VAL A 235 67.76 8.00 -58.08
C VAL A 235 68.62 9.20 -58.53
N GLN A 236 69.62 9.61 -57.75
CA GLN A 236 70.58 10.67 -58.09
C GLN A 236 71.67 10.20 -59.06
N GLN A 237 71.86 8.89 -59.25
CA GLN A 237 72.54 8.34 -60.43
C GLN A 237 71.70 8.65 -61.68
N ASN A 238 71.83 9.90 -62.15
CA ASN A 238 71.24 10.41 -63.36
C ASN A 238 71.58 9.49 -64.53
N VAL A 239 70.56 8.82 -65.06
CA VAL A 239 70.56 8.06 -66.34
C VAL A 239 70.92 8.97 -67.54
N ILE A 240 71.13 10.26 -67.33
CA ILE A 240 71.51 11.24 -68.35
C ILE A 240 73.04 11.38 -68.49
N ALA A 241 73.85 10.92 -67.51
CA ALA A 241 75.33 11.00 -67.60
C ALA A 241 75.98 9.72 -68.15
N GLN A 242 75.21 8.65 -68.35
CA GLN A 242 75.65 7.41 -69.03
C GLN A 242 75.13 7.35 -70.47
N ALA A 243 74.85 8.52 -71.06
CA ALA A 243 74.68 8.68 -72.50
C ALA A 243 76.04 8.47 -73.18
N LEU A 244 76.32 7.18 -73.41
CA LEU A 244 77.10 6.64 -74.52
C LEU A 244 78.55 7.15 -74.65
N ALA A 245 79.42 6.72 -73.72
CA ALA A 245 80.86 6.65 -74.01
C ALA A 245 81.13 5.86 -75.31
N SER A 246 80.28 4.87 -75.63
CA SER A 246 80.31 4.12 -76.89
C SER A 246 79.91 4.91 -78.14
N LEU A 247 79.18 6.04 -78.03
CA LEU A 247 78.94 6.95 -79.17
C LEU A 247 80.08 7.95 -79.35
N VAL A 248 80.74 8.35 -78.27
CA VAL A 248 81.86 9.31 -78.34
C VAL A 248 83.10 8.67 -78.98
N ASP A 249 83.35 7.39 -78.73
CA ASP A 249 84.51 6.65 -79.28
C ASP A 249 84.33 6.18 -80.73
N ASN A 250 83.11 6.24 -81.30
CA ASN A 250 82.85 5.81 -82.67
C ASN A 250 82.19 6.91 -83.51
N THR A 251 83.03 7.66 -84.24
CA THR A 251 82.61 8.83 -85.05
C THR A 251 81.63 8.46 -86.15
N GLU A 252 81.69 7.24 -86.69
CA GLU A 252 80.78 6.75 -87.72
C GLU A 252 79.36 6.55 -87.16
N LEU A 253 79.25 5.90 -86.00
CA LEU A 253 77.98 5.66 -85.30
C LEU A 253 77.34 6.96 -84.81
N ALA A 254 78.14 7.91 -84.31
CA ALA A 254 77.67 9.24 -83.93
C ALA A 254 77.09 9.99 -85.14
N SER A 255 77.75 9.95 -86.29
CA SER A 255 77.27 10.60 -87.51
C SER A 255 75.97 9.96 -88.02
N TRP A 256 75.83 8.64 -87.92
CA TRP A 256 74.64 7.92 -88.34
C TRP A 256 73.42 8.26 -87.48
N VAL A 257 73.58 8.27 -86.15
CA VAL A 257 72.52 8.69 -85.21
C VAL A 257 72.12 10.15 -85.44
N GLN A 258 73.08 11.04 -85.76
CA GLN A 258 72.78 12.45 -86.00
C GLN A 258 72.07 12.69 -87.35
N HIS A 259 72.29 11.84 -88.34
CA HIS A 259 71.72 11.99 -89.68
C HIS A 259 70.37 11.27 -89.87
N ASP A 260 70.18 10.10 -89.25
CA ASP A 260 68.96 9.27 -89.42
C ASP A 260 67.96 9.35 -88.24
N ALA A 261 68.34 9.92 -87.09
CA ALA A 261 67.40 10.17 -85.99
C ALA A 261 66.69 11.53 -86.14
N ARG A 262 66.16 11.84 -87.33
CA ARG A 262 65.07 12.83 -87.47
C ARG A 262 63.73 12.09 -87.40
N PRO A 263 63.03 12.09 -86.26
CA PRO A 263 61.66 11.62 -86.23
C PRO A 263 60.79 12.62 -86.99
N MET A 264 60.22 12.10 -88.06
CA MET A 264 59.11 12.61 -88.84
C MET A 264 57.89 12.84 -87.92
N TRP A 265 57.82 13.97 -87.20
CA TRP A 265 56.63 14.39 -86.46
C TRP A 265 56.36 15.87 -86.76
N LYS A 266 55.47 16.12 -87.73
CA LYS A 266 54.76 17.40 -87.84
C LYS A 266 53.70 17.46 -86.73
N PRO A 267 53.50 18.61 -86.07
CA PRO A 267 52.41 18.77 -85.12
C PRO A 267 51.06 18.84 -85.85
N VAL A 268 50.07 18.10 -85.34
CA VAL A 268 48.65 18.41 -85.48
C VAL A 268 48.15 18.77 -84.09
#